data_AF-A0AAU7FL58-F1
#
_entry.id   AF-A0AAU7FL58-F1
#
_cell.length_a   1.000
_cell.length_b   1.000
_cell.length_c   1.000
_cell.angle_alpha   90.00
_cell.angle_beta   90.00
_cell.angle_gamma   90.00
#
_symmetry.space_group_name_H-M   'P 1'
#
loop_
_entity.id
_entity.type
_entity.pdbx_description
1 polymer ?
#
loop_
_entity_poly.entity_id
_entity_poly.type
_entity_poly.pdbx_seq_one_letter_code
_entity_poly.pdbx_strand_id
1 'polypeptide(L)'
;MKATGIVRRIDDLGRVVIPKEIRRTLRIREGDPLEIFVDRDGEVILKKYSPISELGDFAKEYADALFDSLGHSILICDRDTYIAVSGSSKKEYLNKSISDLLERTMDQRNSVLEDSKKEIQLVDGIDDDVSAYTIAPIVANGDPIGAVVLFSKERSMGEVEHKAAETAAGFLARQMEH
;
A
#
# COMPACT_ATOMS: atom_id res chain seq x y z
N MET A 1 15.36 23.08 1.55
CA MET A 1 15.91 21.86 0.91
C MET A 1 17.26 21.52 1.55
N LYS A 2 17.62 20.23 1.65
CA LYS A 2 18.91 19.80 2.19
C LYS A 2 19.75 19.23 1.05
N ALA A 3 20.88 19.85 0.74
CA ALA A 3 21.77 19.38 -0.33
C ALA A 3 22.41 18.05 0.08
N THR A 4 22.27 17.01 -0.75
CA THR A 4 22.94 15.71 -0.54
C THR A 4 24.41 15.76 -0.99
N GLY A 5 24.79 16.75 -1.80
CA GLY A 5 26.13 16.89 -2.38
C GLY A 5 26.47 15.85 -3.44
N ILE A 6 25.51 15.00 -3.84
CA ILE A 6 25.73 13.93 -4.82
C ILE A 6 25.50 14.48 -6.23
N VAL A 7 26.52 14.37 -7.09
CA VAL A 7 26.45 14.76 -8.50
C VAL A 7 26.36 13.52 -9.39
N ARG A 8 25.45 13.54 -10.37
CA ARG A 8 25.30 12.52 -11.40
C ARG A 8 25.21 13.17 -12.76
N ARG A 9 25.75 12.48 -13.77
CA ARG A 9 25.64 12.91 -15.17
C ARG A 9 24.36 12.34 -15.76
N ILE A 10 23.73 13.12 -16.62
CA ILE A 10 22.67 12.65 -17.50
C ILE A 10 23.29 11.80 -18.62
N ASP A 11 22.59 10.77 -19.05
CA ASP A 11 23.01 10.01 -20.23
C ASP A 11 22.47 10.64 -21.53
N ASP A 12 22.74 9.98 -22.65
CA ASP A 12 22.35 10.39 -24.00
C ASP A 12 20.83 10.39 -24.24
N LEU A 13 20.06 9.68 -23.40
CA LEU A 13 18.61 9.59 -23.47
C LEU A 13 17.90 10.48 -22.45
N GLY A 14 18.62 11.26 -21.66
CA GLY A 14 18.03 12.14 -20.65
C GLY A 14 17.76 11.48 -19.30
N ARG A 15 18.27 10.26 -19.06
CA ARG A 15 18.04 9.53 -17.80
C ARG A 15 19.07 9.96 -16.76
N VAL A 16 18.63 10.02 -15.51
CA VAL A 16 19.48 10.27 -14.34
C VAL A 16 19.34 9.14 -13.33
N VAL A 17 20.46 8.66 -12.81
CA VAL A 17 20.47 7.58 -11.82
C VAL A 17 20.24 8.16 -10.43
N ILE A 18 19.17 7.73 -9.76
CA ILE A 18 18.93 8.02 -8.34
C ILE A 18 19.86 7.11 -7.50
N PRO A 19 20.77 7.69 -6.69
CA PRO A 19 21.66 6.91 -5.83
C PRO A 19 20.93 5.91 -4.93
N LYS A 20 21.52 4.72 -4.74
CA LYS A 20 20.93 3.63 -3.93
C LYS A 20 20.53 4.07 -2.52
N GLU A 21 21.28 4.98 -1.91
CA GLU A 21 21.01 5.52 -0.57
C GLU A 21 19.71 6.30 -0.54
N ILE A 22 19.49 7.19 -1.51
CA ILE A 22 18.25 7.96 -1.64
C ILE A 22 17.08 7.02 -1.91
N ARG A 23 17.26 6.05 -2.82
CA ARG A 23 16.21 5.05 -3.12
C ARG A 23 15.82 4.25 -1.87
N ARG A 24 16.79 3.80 -1.07
CA ARG A 24 16.53 3.06 0.18
C ARG A 24 15.79 3.93 1.20
N THR A 25 16.28 5.15 1.44
CA THR A 25 15.67 6.06 2.42
C THR A 25 14.24 6.43 2.04
N LEU A 26 13.96 6.63 0.75
CA LEU A 26 12.65 6.99 0.24
C LEU A 26 11.79 5.77 -0.16
N ARG A 27 12.27 4.53 0.09
CA ARG A 27 11.62 3.28 -0.33
C ARG A 27 11.17 3.30 -1.81
N ILE A 28 12.04 3.77 -2.70
CA ILE A 28 11.83 3.76 -4.16
C ILE A 28 12.39 2.45 -4.73
N ARG A 29 11.48 1.62 -5.24
CA ARG A 29 11.77 0.30 -5.83
C ARG A 29 11.90 0.42 -7.35
N GLU A 30 12.36 -0.66 -7.97
CA GLU A 30 12.36 -0.74 -9.43
C GLU A 30 10.91 -0.82 -9.93
N GLY A 31 10.56 -0.01 -10.93
CA GLY A 31 9.19 0.10 -11.44
C GLY A 31 8.32 1.15 -10.75
N ASP A 32 8.71 1.64 -9.56
CA ASP A 32 7.93 2.65 -8.83
C ASP A 32 7.75 3.92 -9.70
N PRO A 33 6.50 4.42 -9.84
CA PRO A 33 6.25 5.63 -10.58
C PRO A 33 6.72 6.87 -9.79
N LEU A 34 7.38 7.79 -10.48
CA LEU A 34 7.80 9.07 -9.93
C LEU A 34 7.20 10.20 -10.75
N GLU A 35 6.60 11.17 -10.07
CA GLU A 35 6.07 12.39 -10.68
C GLU A 35 7.17 13.46 -10.75
N ILE A 36 7.25 14.13 -11.90
CA ILE A 36 8.26 15.15 -12.19
C ILE A 36 7.60 16.53 -12.17
N PHE A 37 8.08 17.39 -11.29
CA PHE A 37 7.70 18.78 -11.23
C PHE A 37 8.87 19.67 -11.63
N VAL A 38 8.56 20.82 -12.21
CA VAL A 38 9.52 21.90 -12.48
C VAL A 38 9.13 23.09 -11.64
N ASP A 39 10.02 23.51 -10.74
CA ASP A 39 9.82 24.72 -9.94
C ASP A 39 10.14 25.99 -10.77
N ARG A 40 9.73 27.15 -10.27
CA ARG A 40 9.92 28.45 -10.93
C ARG A 40 11.38 28.80 -11.16
N ASP A 41 12.27 28.29 -10.32
CA ASP A 41 13.72 28.47 -10.40
C ASP A 41 14.39 27.46 -11.35
N GLY A 42 13.61 26.63 -12.05
CA GLY A 42 14.11 25.61 -12.98
C GLY A 42 14.59 24.32 -12.31
N GLU A 43 14.31 24.15 -11.01
CA GLU A 43 14.64 22.92 -10.29
C GLU A 43 13.71 21.78 -10.71
N VAL A 44 14.28 20.58 -10.87
CA VAL A 44 13.52 19.35 -11.14
C VAL A 44 13.26 18.64 -9.81
N ILE A 45 11.99 18.48 -9.44
CA ILE A 45 11.58 17.83 -8.21
C ILE A 45 10.94 16.48 -8.57
N LEU A 46 11.44 15.41 -7.96
CA LEU A 46 10.90 14.06 -8.08
C LEU A 46 10.12 13.72 -6.82
N LYS A 47 8.86 13.29 -6.96
CA LYS A 47 8.03 12.78 -5.86
C LYS A 47 7.54 11.38 -6.17
N LYS A 48 7.34 10.55 -5.15
CA LYS A 48 6.65 9.26 -5.33
C LYS A 48 5.23 9.53 -5.79
N TYR A 49 4.82 8.88 -6.87
CA TYR A 49 3.44 8.89 -7.31
C TYR A 49 2.71 7.74 -6.59
N SER A 50 1.62 8.06 -5.88
CA SER A 50 0.77 7.07 -5.22
C SER A 50 -0.67 7.25 -5.73
N PRO A 51 -1.06 6.51 -6.78
CA PRO A 51 -2.41 6.60 -7.35
C PRO A 51 -3.50 6.35 -6.31
N ILE A 52 -3.26 5.40 -5.39
CA ILE A 52 -4.26 5.04 -4.38
C ILE A 52 -4.38 6.12 -3.29
N SER A 53 -3.29 6.84 -2.96
CA SER A 53 -3.41 7.98 -2.04
C SER A 53 -4.33 9.06 -2.59
N GLU A 54 -4.39 9.25 -3.91
CA GLU A 54 -5.34 10.18 -4.55
C GLU A 54 -6.78 9.64 -4.52
N LEU A 55 -6.97 8.33 -4.37
CA LEU A 55 -8.26 7.67 -4.11
C LEU A 55 -8.62 7.61 -2.60
N GLY A 56 -7.97 8.37 -1.73
CA GLY A 56 -8.15 8.25 -0.27
C GLY A 56 -9.60 8.24 0.22
N ASP A 57 -10.46 9.12 -0.33
CA ASP A 57 -11.89 9.15 0.03
C ASP A 57 -12.63 7.89 -0.44
N PHE A 58 -12.30 7.38 -1.62
CA PHE A 58 -12.88 6.16 -2.16
C PHE A 58 -12.45 4.91 -1.40
N ALA A 59 -11.16 4.82 -1.06
CA ALA A 59 -10.62 3.75 -0.22
C ALA A 59 -11.32 3.74 1.15
N LYS A 60 -11.58 4.92 1.72
CA LYS A 60 -12.32 5.05 2.98
C LYS A 60 -13.78 4.58 2.84
N GLU A 61 -14.51 5.04 1.84
CA GLU A 61 -15.90 4.61 1.62
C GLU A 61 -16.00 3.10 1.40
N TYR A 62 -15.06 2.51 0.66
CA TYR A 62 -15.02 1.08 0.41
C TYR A 62 -14.69 0.29 1.70
N ALA A 63 -13.74 0.77 2.49
CA ALA A 63 -13.39 0.17 3.77
C ALA A 63 -14.58 0.22 4.75
N ASP A 64 -15.30 1.35 4.81
CA ASP A 64 -16.48 1.50 5.65
C ASP A 64 -17.60 0.54 5.18
N ALA A 65 -17.84 0.41 3.88
CA ALA A 65 -18.84 -0.52 3.34
C ALA A 65 -18.51 -2.01 3.63
N LEU A 66 -17.24 -2.40 3.51
CA LEU A 66 -16.80 -3.76 3.86
C LEU A 66 -16.96 -4.01 5.37
N PHE A 67 -16.62 -3.03 6.21
CA PHE A 67 -16.81 -3.13 7.65
C PHE A 67 -18.29 -3.26 8.01
N ASP A 68 -19.17 -2.44 7.44
CA ASP A 68 -20.60 -2.49 7.71
C ASP A 68 -21.22 -3.84 7.28
N SER A 69 -20.70 -4.45 6.21
CA SER A 69 -21.21 -5.73 5.71
C SER A 69 -20.66 -6.96 6.44
N LEU A 70 -19.39 -6.96 6.83
CA LEU A 70 -18.70 -8.14 7.36
C LEU A 70 -18.38 -8.02 8.87
N GLY A 71 -18.32 -6.80 9.37
CA GLY A 71 -17.97 -6.44 10.74
C GLY A 71 -16.50 -6.64 11.10
N HIS A 72 -15.63 -7.08 10.18
CA HIS A 72 -14.20 -7.30 10.43
C HIS A 72 -13.39 -6.03 10.20
N SER A 73 -12.25 -5.89 10.87
CA SER A 73 -11.39 -4.73 10.67
C SER A 73 -10.85 -4.70 9.25
N ILE A 74 -10.98 -3.55 8.59
CA ILE A 74 -10.58 -3.33 7.20
C ILE A 74 -9.46 -2.30 7.17
N LEU A 75 -8.36 -2.63 6.51
CA LEU A 75 -7.27 -1.70 6.21
C LEU A 75 -7.05 -1.68 4.71
N ILE A 76 -6.80 -0.49 4.15
CA ILE A 76 -6.36 -0.35 2.76
C ILE A 76 -5.06 0.44 2.79
N CYS A 77 -4.05 -0.06 2.10
CA CYS A 77 -2.76 0.60 1.99
C CYS A 77 -2.37 0.84 0.54
N ASP A 78 -1.52 1.84 0.33
CA ASP A 78 -0.66 1.91 -0.86
C ASP A 78 0.62 1.08 -0.64
N ARG A 79 1.68 1.35 -1.42
CA ARG A 79 2.97 0.65 -1.28
C ARG A 79 3.77 1.01 -0.03
N ASP A 80 3.36 2.02 0.73
CA ASP A 80 4.12 2.51 1.87
C ASP A 80 3.31 2.53 3.16
N THR A 81 2.06 3.01 3.12
CA THR A 81 1.26 3.28 4.32
C THR A 81 -0.21 2.93 4.17
N TYR A 82 -0.88 2.72 5.30
CA TYR A 82 -2.34 2.60 5.32
C TYR A 82 -3.02 3.95 5.09
N ILE A 83 -3.90 4.00 4.10
CA ILE A 83 -4.63 5.19 3.69
C ILE A 83 -6.10 5.19 4.16
N ALA A 84 -6.65 4.00 4.47
CA ALA A 84 -8.00 3.85 4.99
C ALA A 84 -8.06 2.75 6.05
N VAL A 85 -8.91 2.97 7.06
CA VAL A 85 -9.06 2.11 8.24
C VAL A 85 -10.51 2.15 8.71
N SER A 86 -11.13 0.98 8.82
CA SER A 86 -12.50 0.80 9.32
C SER A 86 -12.56 -0.38 10.29
N GLY A 87 -13.40 -0.31 11.32
CA GLY A 87 -13.50 -1.32 12.39
C GLY A 87 -12.37 -1.34 13.42
N SER A 88 -11.21 -0.73 13.13
CA SER A 88 -10.07 -0.60 14.04
C SER A 88 -9.71 0.85 14.34
N SER A 89 -8.82 1.05 15.32
CA SER A 89 -8.34 2.37 15.72
C SER A 89 -7.55 3.04 14.59
N LYS A 90 -8.08 4.15 14.05
CA LYS A 90 -7.35 4.96 13.06
C LYS A 90 -5.99 5.43 13.57
N LYS A 91 -5.86 5.70 14.88
CA LYS A 91 -4.60 6.12 15.50
C LYS A 91 -3.51 5.03 15.41
N GLU A 92 -3.92 3.77 15.39
CA GLU A 92 -3.03 2.61 15.38
C GLU A 92 -2.52 2.29 13.98
N TYR A 93 -3.35 2.47 12.94
CA TYR A 93 -3.01 2.03 11.58
C TYR A 93 -2.88 3.17 10.55
N LEU A 94 -3.70 4.23 10.61
CA LEU A 94 -3.74 5.25 9.55
C LEU A 94 -2.42 6.00 9.45
N ASN A 95 -1.91 6.17 8.22
CA ASN A 95 -0.60 6.75 7.90
C ASN A 95 0.59 6.02 8.55
N LYS A 96 0.41 4.79 9.02
CA LYS A 96 1.52 3.94 9.49
C LYS A 96 2.10 3.14 8.35
N SER A 97 3.40 2.88 8.43
CA SER A 97 4.12 2.06 7.47
C SER A 97 3.59 0.63 7.46
N ILE A 98 3.40 0.08 6.26
CA ILE A 98 3.08 -1.34 6.08
C ILE A 98 4.28 -2.21 6.46
N SER A 99 4.00 -3.41 6.96
CA SER A 99 5.01 -4.40 7.30
C SER A 99 5.59 -5.14 6.09
N ASP A 100 6.70 -5.86 6.32
CA ASP A 100 7.28 -6.76 5.32
C ASP A 100 6.32 -7.88 4.87
N LEU A 101 5.35 -8.27 5.71
CA LEU A 101 4.33 -9.24 5.31
C LEU A 101 3.48 -8.68 4.16
N LEU A 102 3.06 -7.41 4.29
CA LEU A 102 2.27 -6.74 3.27
C LEU A 102 3.08 -6.52 2.00
N GLU A 103 4.33 -6.06 2.12
CA GLU A 103 5.23 -5.88 0.97
C GLU A 103 5.40 -7.18 0.18
N ARG A 104 5.72 -8.29 0.86
CA ARG A 104 5.88 -9.60 0.21
C ARG A 104 4.59 -10.09 -0.44
N THR A 105 3.45 -9.91 0.22
CA THR A 105 2.15 -10.33 -0.31
C THR A 105 1.81 -9.55 -1.59
N MET A 106 2.04 -8.23 -1.59
CA MET A 106 1.87 -7.38 -2.76
C MET A 106 2.77 -7.80 -3.92
N ASP A 107 4.06 -8.03 -3.65
CA ASP A 107 5.04 -8.42 -4.68
C ASP A 107 4.72 -9.81 -5.29
N GLN A 108 4.15 -10.72 -4.51
CA GLN A 108 3.67 -12.02 -4.97
C GLN A 108 2.41 -11.94 -5.83
N ARG A 109 1.67 -10.81 -5.79
CA ARG A 109 0.44 -10.55 -6.57
C ARG A 109 -0.70 -11.54 -6.35
N ASN A 110 -0.59 -12.39 -5.33
CA ASN A 110 -1.61 -13.38 -4.98
C ASN A 110 -2.26 -12.98 -3.67
N SER A 111 -3.58 -13.17 -3.60
CA SER A 111 -4.34 -13.03 -2.36
C SER A 111 -3.97 -14.16 -1.40
N VAL A 112 -4.03 -13.88 -0.10
CA VAL A 112 -3.76 -14.85 0.97
C VAL A 112 -4.93 -14.88 1.94
N LEU A 113 -5.24 -16.06 2.46
CA LEU A 113 -6.22 -16.28 3.52
C LEU A 113 -5.55 -17.12 4.61
N GLU A 114 -5.60 -16.62 5.83
CA GLU A 114 -5.06 -17.28 7.01
C GLU A 114 -6.14 -17.34 8.09
N ASP A 115 -6.63 -18.55 8.37
CA ASP A 115 -7.68 -18.82 9.36
C ASP A 115 -7.11 -19.54 10.59
N SER A 116 -5.98 -19.05 11.08
CA SER A 116 -5.35 -19.61 12.28
C SER A 116 -4.73 -18.50 13.11
N LYS A 117 -4.89 -18.61 14.43
CA LYS A 117 -4.37 -17.62 15.36
C LYS A 117 -2.86 -17.52 15.23
N LYS A 118 -2.36 -16.33 14.92
CA LYS A 118 -0.95 -16.03 14.70
C LYS A 118 -0.63 -14.62 15.21
N GLU A 119 0.60 -14.44 15.63
CA GLU A 119 1.18 -13.12 15.82
C GLU A 119 1.79 -12.70 14.48
N ILE A 120 1.32 -11.59 13.93
CA ILE A 120 1.80 -11.04 12.66
C ILE A 120 2.12 -9.56 12.83
N GLN A 121 2.75 -8.97 11.82
CA GLN A 121 2.90 -7.51 11.77
C GLN A 121 2.03 -6.99 10.63
N LEU A 122 1.05 -6.15 10.93
CA LEU A 122 0.34 -5.37 9.93
C LEU A 122 1.08 -4.04 9.72
N VAL A 123 1.40 -3.37 10.83
CA VAL A 123 2.28 -2.20 10.85
C VAL A 123 3.73 -2.63 11.07
N ASP A 124 4.65 -2.00 10.36
CA ASP A 124 6.08 -2.27 10.48
C ASP A 124 6.58 -2.15 11.95
N GLY A 125 7.15 -3.25 12.46
CA GLY A 125 7.70 -3.32 13.81
C GLY A 125 6.66 -3.37 14.95
N ILE A 126 5.37 -3.57 14.66
CA ILE A 126 4.32 -3.75 15.67
C ILE A 126 3.72 -5.14 15.51
N ASP A 127 3.79 -5.93 16.57
CA ASP A 127 3.18 -7.26 16.63
C ASP A 127 1.68 -7.14 16.96
N ASP A 128 0.86 -7.76 16.13
CA ASP A 128 -0.59 -7.87 16.21
C ASP A 128 -0.98 -9.33 16.45
N ASP A 129 -1.65 -9.60 17.57
CA ASP A 129 -2.35 -10.86 17.81
C ASP A 129 -3.64 -10.91 16.98
N VAL A 130 -3.67 -11.76 15.95
CA VAL A 130 -4.84 -11.95 15.08
C VAL A 130 -5.33 -13.40 15.12
N SER A 131 -6.65 -13.59 15.05
CA SER A 131 -7.26 -14.91 14.91
C SER A 131 -7.28 -15.38 13.46
N ALA A 132 -7.51 -14.45 12.54
CA ALA A 132 -7.55 -14.71 11.11
C ALA A 132 -7.38 -13.40 10.31
N TYR A 133 -6.88 -13.51 9.08
CA TYR A 133 -6.78 -12.39 8.15
C TYR A 133 -6.82 -12.85 6.69
N THR A 134 -7.20 -11.94 5.80
CA THR A 134 -7.02 -12.08 4.35
C THR A 134 -6.42 -10.79 3.79
N ILE A 135 -5.48 -10.92 2.86
CA ILE A 135 -4.85 -9.79 2.17
C ILE A 135 -5.01 -10.02 0.68
N ALA A 136 -5.53 -9.02 -0.03
CA ALA A 136 -5.66 -9.01 -1.47
C ALA A 136 -4.85 -7.85 -2.07
N PRO A 137 -3.77 -8.11 -2.81
CA PRO A 137 -3.02 -7.07 -3.51
C PRO A 137 -3.87 -6.33 -4.55
N ILE A 138 -3.77 -5.00 -4.57
CA ILE A 138 -4.34 -4.14 -5.60
C ILE A 138 -3.30 -4.05 -6.73
N VAL A 139 -3.56 -4.73 -7.85
CA VAL A 139 -2.64 -4.80 -8.98
C VAL A 139 -3.27 -4.11 -10.18
N ALA A 140 -2.75 -2.94 -10.56
CA ALA A 140 -3.20 -2.17 -11.72
C ALA A 140 -2.11 -2.22 -12.80
N ASN A 141 -2.49 -2.51 -14.05
CA ASN A 141 -1.53 -2.65 -15.16
C ASN A 141 -0.34 -3.60 -14.88
N GLY A 142 -0.53 -4.60 -14.02
CA GLY A 142 0.50 -5.56 -13.60
C GLY A 142 1.43 -5.09 -12.47
N ASP A 143 1.31 -3.84 -12.01
CA ASP A 143 2.07 -3.30 -10.88
C ASP A 143 1.26 -3.35 -9.56
N PRO A 144 1.80 -3.92 -8.47
CA PRO A 144 1.18 -3.86 -7.16
C PRO A 144 1.22 -2.44 -6.60
N ILE A 145 0.10 -1.75 -6.57
CA ILE A 145 0.01 -0.37 -6.13
C ILE A 145 -0.47 -0.23 -4.67
N GLY A 146 -1.00 -1.30 -4.09
CA GLY A 146 -1.47 -1.36 -2.71
C GLY A 146 -2.03 -2.72 -2.32
N ALA A 147 -2.76 -2.76 -1.20
CA ALA A 147 -3.48 -3.96 -0.78
C ALA A 147 -4.74 -3.62 0.04
N VAL A 148 -5.71 -4.54 -0.01
CA VAL A 148 -6.86 -4.58 0.89
C VAL A 148 -6.62 -5.67 1.93
N VAL A 149 -6.79 -5.33 3.20
CA VAL A 149 -6.61 -6.23 4.34
C VAL A 149 -7.90 -6.32 5.12
N LEU A 150 -8.37 -7.54 5.36
CA LEU A 150 -9.39 -7.82 6.35
C LEU A 150 -8.72 -8.64 7.45
N PHE A 151 -8.95 -8.29 8.71
CA PHE A 151 -8.47 -9.10 9.82
C PHE A 151 -9.45 -9.14 10.99
N SER A 152 -9.30 -10.14 11.83
CA SER A 152 -10.01 -10.26 13.09
C SER A 152 -9.07 -10.69 14.21
N LYS A 153 -9.34 -10.22 15.43
CA LYS A 153 -8.64 -10.67 16.65
C LYS A 153 -9.36 -11.85 17.34
N GLU A 154 -10.60 -12.13 16.97
CA GLU A 154 -11.46 -13.11 17.65
C GLU A 154 -12.18 -14.09 16.71
N ARG A 155 -12.52 -13.67 15.48
CA ARG A 155 -13.32 -14.47 14.54
C ARG A 155 -12.46 -15.14 13.47
N SER A 156 -12.95 -16.26 12.95
CA SER A 156 -12.41 -16.92 11.77
C SER A 156 -12.72 -16.14 10.49
N MET A 157 -11.98 -16.43 9.42
CA MET A 157 -12.25 -15.93 8.07
C MET A 157 -12.29 -17.08 7.07
N GLY A 158 -13.13 -16.94 6.05
CA GLY A 158 -13.29 -17.96 5.02
C GLY A 158 -13.36 -17.37 3.62
N GLU A 159 -13.95 -18.13 2.71
CA GLU A 159 -14.14 -17.74 1.31
C GLU A 159 -14.90 -16.42 1.15
N VAL A 160 -15.83 -16.09 2.07
CA VAL A 160 -16.62 -14.85 2.00
C VAL A 160 -15.71 -13.63 2.12
N GLU A 161 -14.91 -13.56 3.18
CA GLU A 161 -13.97 -12.46 3.40
C GLU A 161 -12.88 -12.44 2.32
N HIS A 162 -12.38 -13.61 1.93
CA HIS A 162 -11.35 -13.71 0.92
C HIS A 162 -11.83 -13.17 -0.43
N LYS A 163 -13.02 -13.58 -0.89
CA LYS A 163 -13.61 -13.06 -2.13
C LYS A 163 -14.01 -11.59 -2.03
N ALA A 164 -14.42 -11.12 -0.85
CA ALA A 164 -14.68 -9.71 -0.63
C ALA A 164 -13.41 -8.87 -0.79
N ALA A 165 -12.28 -9.32 -0.22
CA ALA A 165 -10.98 -8.67 -0.37
C ALA A 165 -10.51 -8.65 -1.84
N GLU A 166 -10.62 -9.77 -2.55
CA GLU A 166 -10.28 -9.85 -3.99
C GLU A 166 -11.16 -8.94 -4.84
N THR A 167 -12.46 -8.89 -4.54
CA THR A 167 -13.42 -8.02 -5.25
C THR A 167 -13.07 -6.56 -5.03
N ALA A 168 -12.78 -6.17 -3.79
CA ALA A 168 -12.35 -4.83 -3.44
C ALA A 168 -11.06 -4.46 -4.19
N ALA A 169 -10.07 -5.35 -4.16
CA ALA A 169 -8.79 -5.10 -4.79
C ALA A 169 -8.89 -4.98 -6.32
N GLY A 170 -9.66 -5.86 -6.97
CA GLY A 170 -9.88 -5.80 -8.42
C GLY A 170 -10.69 -4.57 -8.84
N PHE A 171 -11.63 -4.13 -8.01
CA PHE A 171 -12.39 -2.91 -8.27
C PHE A 171 -11.52 -1.66 -8.13
N LEU A 172 -10.72 -1.55 -7.06
CA LEU A 172 -9.77 -0.45 -6.85
C LEU A 172 -8.72 -0.41 -7.96
N ALA A 173 -8.20 -1.57 -8.38
CA ALA A 173 -7.25 -1.65 -9.49
C ALA A 173 -7.82 -1.05 -10.78
N ARG A 174 -9.06 -1.38 -11.15
CA ARG A 174 -9.72 -0.81 -12.34
C ARG A 174 -9.91 0.69 -12.28
N GLN A 175 -10.15 1.26 -11.10
CA GLN A 175 -10.23 2.73 -10.97
C GLN A 175 -8.90 3.41 -11.31
N MET A 176 -7.78 2.67 -11.27
CA MET A 176 -6.43 3.16 -11.54
C MET A 176 -5.93 2.87 -12.95
N GLU A 177 -6.72 2.19 -13.76
CA GLU A 177 -6.42 1.90 -15.17
C GLU A 177 -6.97 2.97 -16.13
N HIS A 178 -7.68 3.98 -15.61
CA HIS A 178 -8.32 5.05 -16.37
C HIS A 178 -7.55 6.37 -16.34
#